data_AF-A0A644XJK3-F1
#
_entry.id   AF-A0A644XJK3-F1
#
_cell.length_a   1.000
_cell.length_b   1.000
_cell.length_c   1.000
_cell.angle_alpha   90.00
_cell.angle_beta   90.00
_cell.angle_gamma   90.00
#
_symmetry.space_group_name_H-M   'P 1'
#
loop_
_entity.id
_entity.type
_entity.pdbx_description
1 polymer ?
#
loop_
_entity_poly.entity_id
_entity_poly.type
_entity_poly.pdbx_seq_one_letter_code
_entity_poly.pdbx_strand_id
1 'polypeptide(L)'
;MSYLHENLASFGPCAVADEAERGQKQPVVALVHCDQLRLTNIESHMTYDKNVSPVGWYLVSYLLRFVELDDKEKNDDNARFLSWENSILVRATTMDEAYEKGVRMAREATKPYKGGPAGVLVQWKLVGVTDVLPIYEELVDGAEIAWTERAPRLLKNLKKMVRPKGSFLQ
;
A
#
# COMPACT_ATOMS: atom_id res chain seq x y z
N MET A 1 -11.95 -18.05 -49.43
CA MET A 1 -11.38 -19.05 -48.50
C MET A 1 -11.87 -18.67 -47.10
N SER A 2 -13.12 -18.97 -46.74
CA SER A 2 -13.55 -20.17 -45.98
C SER A 2 -12.76 -20.33 -44.66
N TYR A 3 -13.27 -19.79 -43.55
CA TYR A 3 -14.12 -20.43 -42.53
C TYR A 3 -13.39 -21.40 -41.59
N LEU A 4 -13.52 -21.15 -40.28
CA LEU A 4 -13.90 -22.06 -39.16
C LEU A 4 -13.33 -21.49 -37.83
N HIS A 5 -14.12 -20.85 -36.96
CA HIS A 5 -15.06 -21.36 -35.94
C HIS A 5 -14.46 -22.22 -34.80
N GLU A 6 -14.51 -21.63 -33.59
CA GLU A 6 -14.97 -22.12 -32.28
C GLU A 6 -14.66 -23.54 -31.78
N ASN A 7 -14.28 -23.62 -30.49
CA ASN A 7 -14.53 -24.79 -29.65
C ASN A 7 -14.98 -24.34 -28.25
N LEU A 8 -16.30 -24.29 -28.07
CA LEU A 8 -17.00 -24.30 -26.78
C LEU A 8 -17.48 -25.74 -26.55
N ALA A 9 -16.93 -26.43 -25.54
CA ALA A 9 -17.47 -27.71 -25.10
C ALA A 9 -18.53 -27.46 -24.01
N SER A 10 -19.78 -27.49 -24.46
CA SER A 10 -21.00 -27.67 -23.68
C SER A 10 -21.18 -29.16 -23.38
N PHE A 11 -21.45 -29.52 -22.13
CA PHE A 11 -21.98 -30.84 -21.77
C PHE A 11 -23.45 -30.68 -21.32
N GLY A 12 -24.35 -31.21 -22.13
CA GLY A 12 -25.77 -31.43 -21.79
C GLY A 12 -26.02 -32.78 -21.12
N PRO A 13 -27.27 -33.04 -20.66
CA PRO A 13 -27.59 -34.04 -19.64
C PRO A 13 -28.18 -35.35 -20.19
N CYS A 14 -28.06 -36.45 -19.42
CA CYS A 14 -28.74 -37.74 -19.61
C CYS A 14 -28.61 -38.53 -18.29
N ALA A 15 -29.56 -39.26 -17.72
CA ALA A 15 -30.91 -39.67 -18.05
C ALA A 15 -31.62 -40.10 -16.74
N VAL A 16 -32.96 -40.14 -16.77
CA VAL A 16 -33.83 -40.73 -15.74
C VAL A 16 -33.96 -42.24 -16.03
N ALA A 17 -34.00 -43.09 -14.99
CA ALA A 17 -34.40 -44.49 -15.10
C ALA A 17 -35.35 -44.88 -13.95
N ASP A 18 -36.44 -45.54 -14.33
CA ASP A 18 -37.57 -46.02 -13.52
C ASP A 18 -37.38 -47.44 -12.96
N GLU A 19 -37.92 -47.63 -11.75
CA GLU A 19 -38.63 -48.75 -11.09
C GLU A 19 -38.17 -50.24 -11.02
N ALA A 20 -38.55 -50.83 -9.85
CA ALA A 20 -38.82 -52.24 -9.45
C ALA A 20 -37.62 -53.15 -9.11
N GLU A 21 -37.57 -54.00 -8.06
CA GLU A 21 -38.55 -54.52 -7.08
C GLU A 21 -37.86 -55.24 -5.88
N ARG A 22 -38.49 -55.17 -4.68
CA ARG A 22 -38.59 -56.12 -3.53
C ARG A 22 -37.38 -56.93 -2.97
N GLY A 23 -37.13 -56.73 -1.66
CA GLY A 23 -36.37 -57.66 -0.80
C GLY A 23 -36.22 -57.23 0.68
N GLN A 24 -37.23 -57.53 1.50
CA GLN A 24 -37.33 -57.47 2.98
C GLN A 24 -36.01 -57.49 3.81
N LYS A 25 -35.77 -56.45 4.64
CA LYS A 25 -35.33 -56.52 6.06
C LYS A 25 -35.69 -55.20 6.78
N GLN A 26 -36.52 -55.25 7.84
CA GLN A 26 -36.52 -54.26 8.94
C GLN A 26 -35.27 -54.51 9.82
N PRO A 27 -34.75 -53.55 10.64
CA PRO A 27 -35.38 -52.42 11.33
C PRO A 27 -34.64 -51.08 11.02
N VAL A 28 -34.98 -49.87 11.48
CA VAL A 28 -35.28 -49.35 12.82
C VAL A 28 -35.94 -48.00 12.60
N VAL A 29 -37.03 -47.71 13.33
CA VAL A 29 -37.64 -46.38 13.32
C VAL A 29 -36.73 -45.45 14.13
N ALA A 30 -35.99 -44.59 13.45
CA ALA A 30 -35.39 -43.40 14.05
C ALA A 30 -36.01 -42.19 13.36
N LEU A 31 -36.69 -41.38 14.18
CA LEU A 31 -37.30 -40.11 13.83
C LEU A 31 -36.39 -39.29 12.92
N VAL A 32 -36.89 -38.97 11.73
CA VAL A 32 -36.28 -37.96 10.85
C VAL A 32 -36.44 -36.63 11.58
N HIS A 33 -35.41 -36.21 12.31
CA HIS A 33 -35.23 -34.80 12.61
C HIS A 33 -34.98 -34.13 11.26
N CYS A 34 -35.86 -33.19 10.92
CA CYS A 34 -35.63 -32.24 9.86
C CYS A 34 -34.42 -31.41 10.29
N ASP A 35 -33.22 -31.89 9.94
CA ASP A 35 -31.98 -31.17 10.15
C ASP A 35 -32.03 -29.94 9.27
N GLN A 36 -32.43 -28.87 9.94
CA GLN A 36 -32.30 -27.50 9.52
C GLN A 36 -30.84 -27.29 9.17
N LEU A 37 -30.51 -27.37 7.87
CA LEU A 37 -29.27 -26.88 7.31
C LEU A 37 -29.18 -25.39 7.67
N ARG A 38 -28.63 -25.10 8.85
CA ARG A 38 -28.01 -23.82 9.13
C ARG A 38 -26.84 -23.74 8.17
N LEU A 39 -27.10 -23.18 7.01
CA LEU A 39 -26.12 -22.41 6.27
C LEU A 39 -25.62 -21.36 7.27
N THR A 40 -24.55 -21.69 7.99
CA THR A 40 -23.71 -20.67 8.59
C THR A 40 -23.11 -19.93 7.41
N ASN A 41 -23.78 -18.84 7.01
CA ASN A 41 -23.14 -17.74 6.32
C ASN A 41 -22.02 -17.27 7.24
N ILE A 42 -20.85 -17.91 7.14
CA ILE A 42 -19.61 -17.28 7.55
C ILE A 42 -19.32 -16.31 6.41
N GLU A 43 -20.04 -15.18 6.42
CA GLU A 43 -19.50 -13.97 5.83
C GLU A 43 -18.21 -13.72 6.59
N SER A 44 -17.09 -14.16 6.02
CA SER A 44 -15.78 -13.69 6.45
C SER A 44 -15.85 -12.17 6.30
N HIS A 45 -16.10 -11.49 7.41
CA HIS A 45 -15.87 -10.06 7.52
C HIS A 45 -14.36 -9.92 7.25
N MET A 46 -13.97 -9.67 6.00
CA MET A 46 -12.60 -9.39 5.65
C MET A 46 -12.27 -8.11 6.40
N THR A 47 -11.64 -8.27 7.57
CA THR A 47 -11.17 -7.15 8.37
C THR A 47 -10.05 -6.52 7.58
N TYR A 48 -10.40 -5.49 6.83
CA TYR A 48 -9.45 -4.70 6.08
C TYR A 48 -8.51 -4.01 7.07
N ASP A 49 -7.26 -4.46 7.12
CA ASP A 49 -6.24 -3.78 7.91
C ASP A 49 -5.70 -2.61 7.10
N LYS A 50 -6.05 -1.39 7.51
CA LYS A 50 -5.56 -0.15 6.92
C LYS A 50 -4.03 0.00 7.01
N ASN A 51 -3.36 -0.79 7.83
CA ASN A 51 -1.90 -0.74 7.97
C ASN A 51 -1.19 -1.71 7.01
N VAL A 52 -1.93 -2.47 6.22
CA VAL A 52 -1.38 -3.45 5.27
C VAL A 52 -1.71 -3.02 3.85
N SER A 53 -0.67 -2.85 3.04
CA SER A 53 -0.84 -2.59 1.62
C SER A 53 -1.38 -3.84 0.90
N PRO A 54 -2.54 -3.78 0.23
CA PRO A 54 -3.04 -4.88 -0.60
C PRO A 54 -2.19 -5.12 -1.86
N VAL A 55 -1.36 -4.14 -2.27
CA VAL A 55 -0.49 -4.20 -3.46
C VAL A 55 1.00 -4.32 -3.11
N GLY A 56 1.32 -4.49 -1.82
CA GLY A 56 2.69 -4.69 -1.32
C GLY A 56 3.63 -3.47 -1.46
N TRP A 57 3.08 -2.27 -1.63
CA TRP A 57 3.82 -1.03 -1.75
C TRP A 57 3.53 -0.09 -0.59
N TYR A 58 4.57 0.56 -0.09
CA TYR A 58 4.49 1.57 0.95
C TYR A 58 5.21 2.83 0.48
N LEU A 59 4.66 4.00 0.78
CA LEU A 59 5.35 5.27 0.69
C LEU A 59 6.07 5.53 2.02
N VAL A 60 7.37 5.75 1.97
CA VAL A 60 8.16 6.09 3.15
C VAL A 60 8.74 7.49 2.98
N SER A 61 8.44 8.39 3.92
CA SER A 61 8.98 9.74 3.96
C SER A 61 10.06 9.85 5.04
N TYR A 62 11.22 10.40 4.69
CA TYR A 62 12.33 10.58 5.63
C TYR A 62 12.93 11.98 5.54
N LEU A 63 13.34 12.50 6.70
CA LEU A 63 13.86 13.85 6.86
C LEU A 63 15.39 13.83 6.90
N LEU A 64 15.99 14.64 6.04
CA LEU A 64 17.41 14.92 6.01
C LEU A 64 17.67 16.36 6.45
N ARG A 65 18.82 16.59 7.08
CA ARG A 65 19.35 17.94 7.36
C ARG A 65 20.73 18.11 6.75
N PHE A 66 21.01 19.28 6.19
CA PHE A 66 22.31 19.61 5.64
C PHE A 66 23.25 20.13 6.73
N VAL A 67 24.50 19.67 6.73
CA VAL A 67 25.53 20.14 7.64
C VAL A 67 26.88 20.31 6.94
N GLU A 68 27.63 21.33 7.33
CA GLU A 68 29.08 21.38 7.14
C GLU A 68 29.74 20.53 8.24
N LEU A 69 30.67 19.65 7.88
CA LEU A 69 31.21 18.69 8.86
C LEU A 69 32.08 19.36 9.93
N ASP A 70 32.70 20.49 9.62
CA ASP A 70 33.57 21.23 10.53
C ASP A 70 32.84 22.28 11.36
N ASP A 71 31.54 22.51 11.11
CA ASP A 71 30.73 23.42 11.91
C ASP A 71 30.59 22.89 13.35
N LYS A 72 30.78 23.77 14.33
CA LYS A 72 30.69 23.46 15.77
C LYS A 72 29.25 23.37 16.24
N GLU A 73 28.33 24.09 15.58
CA GLU A 73 26.90 24.14 15.92
C GLU A 73 26.10 23.06 15.19
N LYS A 74 26.76 22.20 14.41
CA LYS A 74 26.11 21.12 13.63
C LYS A 74 25.24 20.14 14.43
N ASN A 75 25.31 20.15 15.76
CA ASN A 75 24.48 19.32 16.63
C ASN A 75 23.77 20.14 17.72
N ASP A 76 23.67 21.46 17.57
CA ASP A 76 22.85 22.29 18.46
C ASP A 76 21.37 22.17 18.07
N ASP A 77 20.55 21.75 19.03
CA ASP A 77 19.10 21.58 18.84
C ASP A 77 18.36 22.92 18.63
N ASN A 78 18.99 24.05 18.99
CA ASN A 78 18.44 25.39 18.79
C ASN A 78 18.87 26.03 17.46
N ALA A 79 19.80 25.42 16.73
CA ALA A 79 20.26 25.91 15.44
C ALA A 79 19.24 25.63 14.33
N ARG A 80 19.32 26.42 13.25
CA ARG A 80 18.45 26.25 12.06
C ARG A 80 19.22 25.53 10.97
N PHE A 81 18.62 24.47 10.43
CA PHE A 81 19.20 23.68 9.34
C PHE A 81 18.37 23.78 8.08
N LEU A 82 19.04 23.78 6.92
CA LEU A 82 18.37 23.41 5.67
C LEU A 82 18.00 21.93 5.76
N SER A 83 16.76 21.61 5.40
CA SER A 83 16.25 20.24 5.44
C SER A 83 15.52 19.88 4.15
N TRP A 84 15.56 18.59 3.82
CA TRP A 84 14.75 17.98 2.78
C TRP A 84 13.97 16.83 3.38
N GLU A 85 12.68 16.76 3.08
CA GLU A 85 11.90 15.55 3.30
C GLU A 85 11.75 14.86 1.95
N ASN A 86 12.21 13.61 1.90
CA ASN A 86 12.16 12.79 0.70
C ASN A 86 11.12 11.69 0.90
N SER A 87 10.25 11.47 -0.09
CA SER A 87 9.32 10.35 -0.10
C SER A 87 9.73 9.35 -1.17
N ILE A 88 9.75 8.06 -0.82
CA ILE A 88 10.16 6.96 -1.69
C ILE A 88 9.16 5.81 -1.65
N LEU A 89 9.05 5.08 -2.76
CA LEU A 89 8.26 3.85 -2.83
C LEU A 89 9.11 2.65 -2.41
N VAL A 90 8.58 1.86 -1.50
CA VAL A 90 9.24 0.69 -0.93
C VAL A 90 8.31 -0.51 -1.04
N ARG A 91 8.79 -1.60 -1.65
CA ARG A 91 8.08 -2.87 -1.66
C ARG A 91 8.31 -3.59 -0.34
N ALA A 92 7.25 -3.97 0.36
CA ALA A 92 7.31 -4.65 1.65
C ALA A 92 6.01 -5.42 1.91
N THR A 93 6.03 -6.31 2.91
CA THR A 93 4.87 -7.05 3.39
C THR A 93 4.21 -6.36 4.58
N THR A 94 4.98 -5.62 5.38
CA THR A 94 4.52 -4.89 6.57
C THR A 94 5.05 -3.45 6.60
N MET A 95 4.41 -2.59 7.41
CA MET A 95 4.91 -1.23 7.66
C MET A 95 6.31 -1.22 8.28
N ASP A 96 6.60 -2.13 9.22
CA ASP A 96 7.91 -2.20 9.87
C ASP A 96 9.01 -2.55 8.85
N GLU A 97 8.76 -3.52 7.97
CA GLU A 97 9.69 -3.85 6.90
C GLU A 97 9.89 -2.66 5.94
N ALA A 98 8.81 -1.92 5.62
CA ALA A 98 8.91 -0.71 4.81
C ALA A 98 9.76 0.37 5.50
N TYR A 99 9.54 0.60 6.80
CA TYR A 99 10.32 1.53 7.62
C TYR A 99 11.81 1.19 7.57
N GLU A 100 12.18 -0.07 7.87
CA GLU A 100 13.57 -0.51 7.90
C GLU A 100 14.26 -0.35 6.55
N LYS A 101 13.56 -0.71 5.47
CA LYS A 101 14.02 -0.51 4.10
C LYS A 101 14.23 0.97 3.79
N GLY A 102 13.29 1.82 4.19
CA GLY A 102 13.39 3.27 3.98
C GLY A 102 14.57 3.89 4.73
N VAL A 103 14.79 3.52 5.99
CA VAL A 103 15.96 3.97 6.78
C VAL A 103 17.26 3.56 6.10
N ARG A 104 17.35 2.33 5.60
CA ARG A 104 18.55 1.85 4.90
C ARG A 104 18.83 2.67 3.65
N MET A 105 17.83 2.87 2.79
CA MET A 105 17.96 3.67 1.57
C MET A 105 18.34 5.13 1.87
N ALA A 106 17.73 5.73 2.90
CA ALA A 106 18.05 7.08 3.33
C ALA A 106 19.51 7.20 3.78
N ARG A 107 20.03 6.23 4.56
CA ARG A 107 21.45 6.21 4.99
C ARG A 107 22.40 6.07 3.80
N GLU A 108 22.07 5.23 2.82
CA GLU A 108 22.90 5.05 1.62
C GLU A 108 23.04 6.34 0.80
N ALA A 109 22.00 7.20 0.81
CA ALA A 109 21.99 8.50 0.14
C ALA A 109 22.74 9.62 0.88
N THR A 110 23.32 9.35 2.06
CA THR A 110 23.88 10.39 2.97
C THR A 110 25.40 10.45 3.01
N LYS A 111 26.08 10.00 1.94
CA LYS A 111 27.55 10.06 1.87
C LYS A 111 28.06 11.52 1.84
N PRO A 112 29.12 11.87 2.58
CA PRO A 112 29.73 13.19 2.51
C PRO A 112 30.27 13.52 1.11
N TYR A 113 30.27 14.80 0.76
CA TYR A 113 30.83 15.29 -0.50
C TYR A 113 31.40 16.70 -0.35
N LYS A 114 32.11 17.18 -1.37
CA LYS A 114 32.62 18.57 -1.40
C LYS A 114 31.55 19.49 -2.01
N GLY A 115 31.03 20.40 -1.19
CA GLY A 115 29.99 21.35 -1.55
C GLY A 115 30.53 22.73 -1.92
N GLY A 116 29.86 23.37 -2.87
CA GLY A 116 30.13 24.75 -3.29
C GLY A 116 31.49 24.97 -3.98
N PRO A 117 31.77 26.20 -4.44
CA PRO A 117 33.03 26.52 -5.14
C PRO A 117 34.29 26.33 -4.29
N ALA A 118 34.17 26.48 -2.96
CA ALA A 118 35.28 26.30 -2.02
C ALA A 118 35.54 24.82 -1.66
N GLY A 119 34.68 23.90 -2.07
CA GLY A 119 34.86 22.46 -1.82
C GLY A 119 34.78 22.06 -0.34
N VAL A 120 33.93 22.75 0.44
CA VAL A 120 33.72 22.48 1.86
C VAL A 120 33.17 21.08 2.04
N LEU A 121 33.66 20.35 3.04
CA LEU A 121 33.18 18.99 3.31
C LEU A 121 31.81 19.04 3.99
N VAL A 122 30.79 18.57 3.28
CA VAL A 122 29.39 18.67 3.68
C VAL A 122 28.72 17.30 3.67
N GLN A 123 27.60 17.18 4.37
CA GLN A 123 26.83 15.96 4.43
C GLN A 123 25.35 16.24 4.64
N TRP A 124 24.49 15.46 3.98
CA TRP A 124 23.10 15.30 4.40
C TRP A 124 23.07 14.27 5.52
N LYS A 125 22.47 14.58 6.68
CA LYS A 125 22.31 13.64 7.78
C LYS A 125 20.85 13.24 7.92
N LEU A 126 20.60 11.94 8.04
CA LEU A 126 19.28 11.42 8.37
C LEU A 126 18.88 11.86 9.78
N VAL A 127 17.73 12.51 9.88
CA VAL A 127 17.08 12.84 11.15
C VAL A 127 16.18 11.68 11.58
N GLY A 128 15.37 11.16 10.66
CA GLY A 128 14.48 10.03 10.89
C GLY A 128 13.45 9.85 9.78
N VAL A 129 12.61 8.84 9.92
CA VAL A 129 11.42 8.64 9.09
C VAL A 129 10.28 9.46 9.69
N THR A 130 9.58 10.22 8.85
CA THR A 130 8.44 11.06 9.26
C THR A 130 7.10 10.41 8.94
N ASP A 131 7.05 9.51 7.96
CA ASP A 131 5.82 8.79 7.63
C ASP A 131 6.09 7.43 6.95
N VAL A 132 5.17 6.48 7.16
CA VAL A 132 5.10 5.21 6.46
C VAL A 132 3.64 4.95 6.14
N LEU A 133 3.27 5.00 4.85
CA LEU A 133 1.90 4.87 4.39
C LEU A 133 1.77 3.65 3.46
N PRO A 134 0.84 2.71 3.72
CA PRO A 134 0.51 1.68 2.75
C PRO A 134 -0.16 2.30 1.52
N ILE A 135 0.23 1.83 0.34
CA ILE A 135 -0.44 2.12 -0.94
C ILE A 135 -1.55 1.10 -1.12
N TYR A 136 -2.73 1.55 -1.53
CA TYR A 136 -3.91 0.69 -1.66
C TYR A 136 -4.30 0.35 -3.09
N GLU A 137 -3.72 1.05 -4.06
CA GLU A 137 -4.03 0.93 -5.48
C GLU A 137 -2.80 0.48 -6.26
N GLU A 138 -3.00 -0.23 -7.36
CA GLU A 138 -1.91 -0.56 -8.28
C GLU A 138 -1.29 0.71 -8.86
N LEU A 139 0.04 0.72 -9.02
CA LEU A 139 0.76 1.89 -9.53
C LEU A 139 0.56 2.03 -11.05
N VAL A 140 -0.51 2.71 -11.43
CA VAL A 140 -0.91 3.00 -12.81
C VAL A 140 -1.13 4.50 -13.02
N ASP A 141 -1.34 4.92 -14.28
CA ASP A 141 -1.72 6.31 -14.58
C ASP A 141 -3.02 6.67 -13.82
N GLY A 142 -2.96 7.74 -13.03
CA GLY A 142 -4.06 8.18 -12.17
C GLY A 142 -4.15 7.53 -10.78
N ALA A 143 -3.27 6.59 -10.42
CA ALA A 143 -3.28 5.96 -9.09
C ALA A 143 -2.98 6.96 -7.97
N GLU A 144 -3.70 6.84 -6.85
CA GLU A 144 -3.43 7.65 -5.66
C GLU A 144 -2.21 7.08 -4.89
N ILE A 145 -1.19 7.92 -4.70
CA ILE A 145 0.03 7.53 -3.95
C ILE A 145 -0.05 7.93 -2.48
N ALA A 146 -0.62 9.10 -2.18
CA ALA A 146 -0.83 9.56 -0.82
C ALA A 146 -1.84 10.71 -0.81
N TRP A 147 -2.53 10.85 0.32
CA TRP A 147 -3.33 12.03 0.64
C TRP A 147 -2.74 12.75 1.85
N THR A 148 -3.17 13.99 2.06
CA THR A 148 -2.81 14.74 3.26
C THR A 148 -4.05 15.36 3.85
N GLU A 149 -4.44 14.89 5.03
CA GLU A 149 -5.44 15.61 5.82
C GLU A 149 -4.88 16.98 6.21
N ARG A 150 -5.68 18.02 6.00
CA ARG A 150 -5.34 19.40 6.37
C ARG A 150 -6.30 19.84 7.46
N ALA A 151 -5.77 20.50 8.50
CA ALA A 151 -6.62 21.15 9.50
C ALA A 151 -7.68 22.05 8.83
N PRO A 152 -8.91 22.15 9.38
CA PRO A 152 -9.97 22.97 8.81
C PRO A 152 -9.52 24.41 8.53
N ARG A 153 -9.82 24.92 7.33
CA ARG A 153 -9.43 26.26 6.87
C ARG A 153 -10.60 26.93 6.17
N LEU A 154 -10.62 28.27 6.21
CA LEU A 154 -11.54 29.05 5.37
C LEU A 154 -11.30 28.73 3.89
N LEU A 155 -12.37 28.63 3.11
CA LEU A 155 -12.30 28.37 1.66
C LEU A 155 -11.37 29.35 0.92
N LYS A 156 -11.38 30.64 1.31
CA LYS A 156 -10.47 31.65 0.72
C LYS A 156 -8.99 31.32 0.91
N ASN A 157 -8.63 30.62 1.99
CA ASN A 157 -7.26 30.19 2.25
C ASN A 157 -6.92 28.90 1.50
N LEU A 158 -7.89 27.98 1.34
CA LEU A 158 -7.72 26.79 0.49
C LEU A 158 -7.49 27.20 -0.97
N LYS A 159 -8.26 28.16 -1.48
CA LYS A 159 -8.08 28.70 -2.85
C LYS A 159 -6.69 29.29 -3.09
N LYS A 160 -6.04 29.84 -2.05
CA LYS A 160 -4.67 30.38 -2.15
C LYS A 160 -3.59 29.29 -2.25
N MET A 161 -3.90 28.05 -1.87
CA MET A 161 -2.97 26.92 -2.02
C MET A 161 -2.96 26.37 -3.45
N VAL A 162 -3.97 26.68 -4.26
CA VAL A 162 -4.09 26.22 -5.64
C VAL A 162 -3.16 27.05 -6.53
N ARG A 163 -2.23 26.36 -7.21
CA ARG A 163 -1.30 26.97 -8.17
C ARG A 163 -1.92 26.97 -9.57
N PRO A 164 -1.71 28.04 -10.39
CA PRO A 164 -2.21 28.06 -11.76
C PRO A 164 -1.45 27.06 -12.66
N LYS A 165 -2.12 26.59 -13.71
CA LYS A 165 -1.50 25.76 -14.76
C LYS A 165 -0.26 26.47 -15.32
N GLY A 166 0.83 25.71 -15.50
CA GLY A 166 2.11 26.23 -16.01
C GLY A 166 3.06 26.79 -14.95
N SER A 167 2.62 26.94 -13.70
CA SER A 167 3.50 27.47 -12.63
C SER A 167 4.38 26.43 -11.95
N PHE A 168 4.37 25.15 -12.37
CA PHE A 168 4.94 24.01 -11.64
C PHE A 168 6.43 23.73 -11.90
N LEU A 169 7.11 24.53 -12.72
CA LEU A 169 8.54 24.40 -12.95
C LEU A 169 9.31 24.59 -11.63
N GLN A 170 10.23 23.68 -11.33
CA GLN A 170 11.08 23.68 -10.14
C GLN A 170 12.47 24.22 -10.44
#